data_AF-A0A967D874-F1
#
_entry.id   AF-A0A967D874-F1
#
_cell.length_a   1.000
_cell.length_b   1.000
_cell.length_c   1.000
_cell.angle_alpha   90.00
_cell.angle_beta   90.00
_cell.angle_gamma   90.00
#
_symmetry.space_group_name_H-M   'P 1'
#
loop_
_entity.id
_entity.type
_entity.pdbx_description
1 polymer ?
#
loop_
_entity_poly.entity_id
_entity_poly.type
_entity_poly.pdbx_seq_one_letter_code
_entity_poly.pdbx_strand_id
1 'polypeptide(L)'
;SPVGSPRDLHHDELIAEAHRLTKNGIALRVPGVTIQRRISQSALRSWLVFGGTVDEPTISLDEQLVQSTVETLFIDFGEAGDEPAFTIDAVGRVRIVGSSPGAVCCTLDTPQRILAAMEAGEQVVELRPREDPDVRGIEWAESLGIVEVIGEFEGSAMTPTLVSGGLHE
;
A
#
# COMPACT_ATOMS: atom_id res chain seq x y z
N SER A 1 -1.90 -52.86 8.67
CA SER A 1 -1.85 -51.40 8.56
C SER A 1 -2.72 -50.98 7.40
N PRO A 2 -3.69 -50.07 7.56
CA PRO A 2 -4.37 -49.53 6.39
C PRO A 2 -3.41 -48.53 5.73
N VAL A 3 -3.08 -48.78 4.46
CA VAL A 3 -2.41 -47.82 3.60
C VAL A 3 -3.51 -46.83 3.17
N GLY A 4 -3.42 -45.57 3.60
CA GLY A 4 -4.37 -44.53 3.21
C GLY A 4 -4.44 -44.39 1.69
N SER A 5 -5.60 -43.96 1.17
CA SER A 5 -5.77 -43.80 -0.28
C SER A 5 -4.87 -42.66 -0.79
N PRO A 6 -4.45 -42.64 -2.06
CA PRO A 6 -3.63 -41.56 -2.62
C PRO A 6 -4.19 -40.15 -2.41
N ARG A 7 -5.53 -40.03 -2.35
CA ARG A 7 -6.24 -38.78 -2.02
C ARG A 7 -6.09 -38.34 -0.56
N ASP A 8 -6.01 -39.29 0.36
CA ASP A 8 -5.85 -38.99 1.79
C ASP A 8 -4.43 -38.48 2.07
N LEU A 9 -3.43 -39.05 1.38
CA LEU A 9 -2.03 -38.63 1.45
C LEU A 9 -1.82 -37.18 0.94
N HIS A 10 -2.45 -36.81 -0.18
CA HIS A 10 -2.37 -35.44 -0.72
C HIS A 10 -3.00 -34.40 0.22
N HIS A 11 -4.08 -34.76 0.91
CA HIS A 11 -4.76 -33.85 1.83
C HIS A 11 -3.94 -33.61 3.11
N ASP A 12 -3.33 -34.67 3.67
CA ASP A 12 -2.49 -34.58 4.85
C ASP A 12 -1.21 -33.76 4.59
N GLU A 13 -0.62 -33.89 3.39
CA GLU A 13 0.54 -33.09 2.97
C GLU A 13 0.19 -31.60 2.85
N LEU A 14 -0.97 -31.26 2.28
CA LEU A 14 -1.44 -29.87 2.15
C LEU A 14 -1.71 -29.23 3.51
N ILE A 15 -2.31 -29.99 4.44
CA ILE A 15 -2.51 -29.56 5.82
C ILE A 15 -1.16 -29.36 6.50
N ALA A 16 -0.24 -30.31 6.40
CA ALA A 16 1.09 -30.20 7.00
C ALA A 16 1.84 -28.96 6.48
N GLU A 17 1.72 -28.65 5.20
CA GLU A 17 2.32 -27.47 4.59
C GLU A 17 1.68 -26.17 5.08
N ALA A 18 0.35 -26.07 5.11
CA ALA A 18 -0.36 -24.93 5.69
C ALA A 18 0.03 -24.70 7.16
N HIS A 19 0.20 -25.77 7.93
CA HIS A 19 0.71 -25.71 9.29
C HIS A 19 2.16 -25.21 9.33
N ARG A 20 3.04 -25.70 8.44
CA ARG A 20 4.45 -25.30 8.35
C ARG A 20 4.59 -23.82 8.04
N LEU A 21 3.85 -23.32 7.04
CA LEU A 21 3.88 -21.93 6.59
C LEU A 21 3.46 -20.96 7.70
N THR A 22 2.47 -21.33 8.51
CA THR A 22 1.86 -20.42 9.48
C THR A 22 2.46 -20.52 10.89
N LYS A 23 3.24 -21.55 11.20
CA LYS A 23 3.57 -21.94 12.59
C LYS A 23 4.21 -20.85 13.46
N ASN A 24 5.00 -19.97 12.87
CA ASN A 24 5.76 -18.97 13.62
C ASN A 24 5.07 -17.60 13.69
N GLY A 25 3.98 -17.40 12.94
CA GLY A 25 3.56 -16.05 12.56
C GLY A 25 4.64 -15.34 11.73
N ILE A 26 4.44 -14.05 11.48
CA ILE A 26 5.43 -13.24 10.76
C ILE A 26 5.42 -11.80 11.27
N ALA A 27 6.57 -11.14 11.30
CA ALA A 27 6.66 -9.72 11.58
C ALA A 27 6.74 -8.94 10.27
N LEU A 28 5.96 -7.87 10.16
CA LEU A 28 5.98 -6.95 9.05
C LEU A 28 6.69 -5.67 9.47
N ARG A 29 7.55 -5.18 8.59
CA ARG A 29 8.33 -3.96 8.77
C ARG A 29 8.19 -3.11 7.53
N VAL A 30 8.09 -1.80 7.70
CA VAL A 30 8.25 -0.85 6.61
C VAL A 30 9.57 -0.10 6.83
N PRO A 31 10.41 0.10 5.79
CA PRO A 31 11.63 0.91 5.89
C PRO A 31 11.33 2.30 6.48
N GLY A 32 12.21 2.79 7.36
CA GLY A 32 12.01 4.07 8.06
C GLY A 32 11.10 3.99 9.29
N VAL A 33 10.34 2.90 9.48
CA VAL A 33 9.50 2.69 10.67
C VAL A 33 10.25 1.86 11.70
N THR A 34 10.30 2.36 12.93
CA THR A 34 10.97 1.65 14.04
C THR A 34 10.10 0.49 14.58
N ILE A 35 8.78 0.59 14.42
CA ILE A 35 7.81 -0.37 14.93
C ILE A 35 7.58 -1.49 13.91
N GLN A 36 7.70 -2.74 14.35
CA GLN A 36 7.27 -3.92 13.59
C GLN A 36 5.84 -4.32 14.01
N ARG A 37 5.04 -4.76 13.05
CA ARG A 37 3.69 -5.28 13.30
C ARG A 37 3.71 -6.80 13.17
N ARG A 38 3.32 -7.52 14.23
CA ARG A 38 3.33 -8.99 14.21
C ARG A 38 1.97 -9.53 13.78
N ILE A 39 1.97 -10.41 12.78
CA ILE A 39 0.84 -11.23 12.39
C ILE A 39 0.97 -12.58 13.11
N SER A 40 -0.08 -12.96 13.84
CA SER A 40 -0.10 -14.25 14.54
C SER A 40 -0.25 -15.43 13.57
N GLN A 41 0.08 -16.62 14.02
CA GLN A 41 -0.22 -17.86 13.32
C GLN A 41 -1.72 -17.97 12.96
N SER A 42 -2.62 -17.61 13.89
CA SER A 42 -4.05 -17.69 13.66
C SER A 42 -4.52 -16.74 12.55
N ALA A 43 -3.96 -15.53 12.50
CA ALA A 43 -4.25 -14.58 11.43
C ALA A 43 -3.71 -15.08 10.08
N LEU A 44 -2.46 -15.57 10.02
CA LEU A 44 -1.92 -16.16 8.79
C LEU A 44 -2.76 -17.33 8.28
N ARG A 45 -3.29 -18.17 9.16
CA ARG A 45 -4.20 -19.26 8.78
C ARG A 45 -5.51 -18.75 8.17
N SER A 46 -6.05 -17.64 8.66
CA SER A 46 -7.25 -17.03 8.07
C SER A 46 -7.01 -16.43 6.69
N TRP A 47 -5.75 -16.21 6.30
CA TRP A 47 -5.39 -15.70 4.98
C TRP A 47 -5.18 -16.79 3.95
N LEU A 48 -5.01 -18.06 4.36
CA LEU A 48 -4.73 -19.15 3.42
C LEU A 48 -5.95 -19.43 2.52
N VAL A 49 -5.71 -19.47 1.22
CA VAL A 49 -6.67 -19.93 0.21
C VAL A 49 -6.10 -21.18 -0.44
N PHE A 50 -6.89 -22.26 -0.40
CA PHE A 50 -6.56 -23.52 -1.06
C PHE A 50 -7.21 -23.57 -2.44
N GLY A 51 -6.42 -23.85 -3.46
CA GLY A 51 -6.88 -23.91 -4.85
C GLY A 51 -6.13 -24.96 -5.65
N GLY A 52 -6.03 -24.74 -6.96
CA GLY A 52 -5.38 -25.67 -7.89
C GLY A 52 -6.30 -26.82 -8.30
N THR A 53 -5.69 -27.91 -8.75
CA THR A 53 -6.40 -29.13 -9.15
C THR A 53 -6.20 -30.22 -8.10
N VAL A 54 -6.87 -31.36 -8.26
CA VAL A 54 -6.67 -32.52 -7.38
C VAL A 54 -5.23 -33.05 -7.47
N ASP A 55 -4.62 -32.97 -8.65
CA ASP A 55 -3.27 -33.48 -8.91
C ASP A 55 -2.18 -32.43 -8.60
N GLU A 56 -2.55 -31.15 -8.62
CA GLU A 56 -1.66 -30.01 -8.34
C GLU A 56 -2.37 -29.01 -7.42
N PRO A 57 -2.50 -29.33 -6.11
CA PRO A 57 -3.08 -28.42 -5.14
C PRO A 57 -2.14 -27.23 -4.92
N THR A 58 -2.72 -26.05 -4.71
CA THR A 58 -1.96 -24.82 -4.46
C THR A 58 -2.41 -24.15 -3.18
N ILE A 59 -1.48 -23.48 -2.51
CA ILE A 59 -1.73 -22.59 -1.38
C ILE A 59 -1.38 -21.18 -1.84
N SER A 60 -2.31 -20.25 -1.60
CA SER A 60 -2.11 -18.82 -1.84
C SER A 60 -2.63 -18.03 -0.64
N LEU A 61 -2.46 -16.71 -0.67
CA LEU A 61 -3.07 -15.82 0.32
C LEU A 61 -4.28 -15.10 -0.30
N ASP A 62 -5.30 -14.84 0.51
CA ASP A 62 -6.40 -13.93 0.18
C ASP A 62 -5.82 -12.52 0.02
N GLU A 63 -5.61 -12.09 -1.23
CA GLU A 63 -4.94 -10.84 -1.56
C GLU A 63 -5.67 -9.62 -0.99
N GLN A 64 -7.01 -9.62 -1.02
CA GLN A 64 -7.81 -8.50 -0.53
C GLN A 64 -7.75 -8.40 0.99
N LEU A 65 -7.87 -9.53 1.69
CA LEU A 65 -7.77 -9.59 3.13
C LEU A 65 -6.38 -9.21 3.62
N VAL A 66 -5.33 -9.71 2.97
CA VAL A 66 -3.94 -9.33 3.29
C VAL A 66 -3.73 -7.84 3.09
N GLN A 67 -4.09 -7.32 1.91
CA GLN A 67 -3.87 -5.91 1.58
C GLN A 67 -4.57 -4.98 2.57
N SER A 68 -5.88 -5.18 2.78
CA SER A 68 -6.67 -4.36 3.72
C SER A 68 -6.18 -4.46 5.16
N THR A 69 -5.74 -5.64 5.61
CA THR A 69 -5.18 -5.81 6.95
C THR A 69 -3.85 -5.08 7.09
N VAL A 70 -2.97 -5.19 6.11
CA VAL A 70 -1.67 -4.50 6.11
C VAL A 70 -1.86 -2.99 6.09
N GLU A 71 -2.73 -2.47 5.23
CA GLU A 71 -3.10 -1.05 5.18
C GLU A 71 -3.63 -0.56 6.52
N THR A 72 -4.49 -1.34 7.18
CA THR A 72 -5.02 -1.00 8.51
C THR A 72 -3.94 -0.99 9.59
N LEU A 73 -3.02 -1.97 9.58
CA LEU A 73 -1.94 -2.08 10.59
C LEU A 73 -0.91 -0.95 10.48
N PHE A 74 -0.77 -0.40 9.29
CA PHE A 74 0.13 0.68 8.94
C PHE A 74 -0.64 1.94 8.52
N ILE A 75 -1.87 2.14 9.03
CA ILE A 75 -2.65 3.35 8.73
C ILE A 75 -1.99 4.62 9.27
N ASP A 76 -1.22 4.47 10.36
CA ASP A 76 -0.40 5.54 10.93
C ASP A 76 0.97 5.68 10.24
N PHE A 77 1.24 4.89 9.19
CA PHE A 77 2.46 4.99 8.40
C PHE A 77 2.23 5.83 7.15
N GLY A 78 3.13 6.79 6.97
CA GLY A 78 3.14 7.70 5.85
C GLY A 78 3.41 9.11 6.34
N GLU A 79 4.20 9.86 5.58
CA GLU A 79 4.11 11.31 5.66
C GLU A 79 2.97 11.72 4.74
N ALA A 80 2.05 12.55 5.25
CA ALA A 80 1.13 13.25 4.37
C ALA A 80 2.00 14.00 3.36
N GLY A 81 1.83 13.69 2.08
CA GLY A 81 2.48 14.49 1.06
C GLY A 81 1.97 15.91 1.12
N ASP A 82 2.82 16.86 0.75
CA ASP A 82 2.38 18.25 0.63
C ASP A 82 1.79 18.46 -0.75
N GLU A 83 0.54 18.94 -0.80
CA GLU A 83 -0.04 19.42 -2.05
C GLU A 83 0.74 20.65 -2.56
N PRO A 84 0.87 20.81 -3.88
CA PRO A 84 1.51 21.97 -4.46
C PRO A 84 0.74 23.25 -4.11
N ALA A 85 1.46 24.21 -3.54
CA ALA A 85 0.96 25.53 -3.27
C ALA A 85 1.33 26.48 -4.41
N PHE A 86 0.49 27.47 -4.64
CA PHE A 86 0.76 28.52 -5.62
C PHE A 86 1.12 29.81 -4.88
N THR A 87 2.21 30.43 -5.30
CA THR A 87 2.71 31.71 -4.77
C THR A 87 2.88 32.70 -5.90
N ILE A 88 2.93 33.99 -5.58
CA ILE A 88 3.25 35.04 -6.54
C ILE A 88 4.66 35.54 -6.25
N ASP A 89 5.53 35.58 -7.26
CA ASP A 89 6.86 36.15 -7.11
C ASP A 89 6.83 37.69 -7.08
N ALA A 90 7.96 38.31 -6.73
CA ALA A 90 8.07 39.76 -6.60
C ALA A 90 7.79 40.54 -7.92
N VAL A 91 7.68 39.84 -9.06
CA VAL A 91 7.36 40.44 -10.37
C VAL A 91 5.98 40.02 -10.89
N GLY A 92 5.12 39.48 -10.02
CA GLY A 92 3.70 39.22 -10.32
C GLY A 92 3.43 37.90 -11.03
N ARG A 93 4.39 36.97 -11.10
CA ARG A 93 4.19 35.67 -11.75
C ARG A 93 3.81 34.59 -10.76
N VAL A 94 2.88 33.73 -11.16
CA VAL A 94 2.53 32.51 -10.41
C VAL A 94 3.72 31.56 -10.41
N ARG A 95 4.07 31.05 -9.22
CA ARG A 95 5.06 30.00 -8.97
C ARG A 95 4.40 28.88 -8.18
N ILE A 96 4.51 27.66 -8.67
CA ILE A 96 4.17 26.47 -7.90
C ILE A 96 5.34 26.18 -6.96
N VAL A 97 5.06 26.06 -5.67
CA VAL A 97 6.03 25.75 -4.61
C VAL A 97 5.53 24.59 -3.77
N GLY A 98 6.45 23.71 -3.41
CA GLY A 98 6.12 22.46 -2.74
C GLY A 98 5.50 21.44 -3.70
N SER A 99 5.97 20.21 -3.60
CA SER A 99 5.14 19.01 -3.63
C SER A 99 6.05 17.89 -3.13
N SER A 100 5.67 17.22 -2.06
CA SER A 100 6.33 15.99 -1.66
C SER A 100 5.36 14.86 -1.91
N PRO A 101 5.71 13.82 -2.69
CA PRO A 101 4.85 12.67 -2.82
C PRO A 101 4.65 12.09 -1.41
N GLY A 102 3.40 11.97 -0.99
CA GLY A 102 3.07 11.23 0.22
C GLY A 102 3.48 9.77 0.02
N ALA A 103 3.62 9.04 1.11
CA ALA A 103 3.85 7.60 1.05
C ALA A 103 2.77 6.89 1.85
N VAL A 104 2.12 5.90 1.25
CA VAL A 104 1.18 5.03 1.94
C VAL A 104 1.70 3.60 1.94
N CYS A 105 1.38 2.85 2.98
CA CYS A 105 1.59 1.41 2.95
C CYS A 105 0.49 0.77 2.08
N CYS A 106 0.77 -0.20 1.22
CA CYS A 106 2.06 -0.66 0.68
C CYS A 106 1.81 -1.09 -0.78
N THR A 107 2.86 -1.47 -1.52
CA THR A 107 2.73 -1.97 -2.90
C THR A 107 1.80 -3.19 -2.98
N LEU A 108 1.12 -3.34 -4.12
CA LEU A 108 0.13 -4.40 -4.36
C LEU A 108 0.74 -5.81 -4.37
N ASP A 109 2.07 -5.95 -4.46
CA ASP A 109 2.76 -7.24 -4.38
C ASP A 109 3.01 -7.73 -2.94
N THR A 110 2.43 -7.05 -1.96
CA THR A 110 2.54 -7.40 -0.53
C THR A 110 2.11 -8.84 -0.22
N PRO A 111 0.98 -9.37 -0.72
CA PRO A 111 0.60 -10.75 -0.45
C PRO A 111 1.65 -11.77 -0.93
N GLN A 112 2.18 -11.57 -2.13
CA GLN A 112 3.17 -12.48 -2.73
C GLN A 112 4.50 -12.42 -1.97
N ARG A 113 4.90 -11.24 -1.48
CA ARG A 113 6.07 -11.09 -0.59
C ARG A 113 5.91 -11.83 0.72
N ILE A 114 4.75 -11.71 1.35
CA ILE A 114 4.46 -12.39 2.62
C ILE A 114 4.49 -13.91 2.41
N LEU A 115 3.86 -14.40 1.34
CA LEU A 115 3.86 -15.84 1.02
C LEU A 115 5.28 -16.36 0.75
N ALA A 116 6.06 -15.69 -0.09
CA ALA A 116 7.44 -16.08 -0.39
C ALA A 116 8.32 -16.11 0.87
N ALA A 117 8.14 -15.15 1.77
CA ALA A 117 8.85 -15.11 3.04
C ALA A 117 8.44 -16.27 3.98
N MET A 118 7.15 -16.61 4.03
CA MET A 118 6.64 -17.78 4.77
C MET A 118 7.22 -19.08 4.21
N GLU A 119 7.29 -19.22 2.88
CA GLU A 119 7.88 -20.37 2.20
C GLU A 119 9.36 -20.52 2.53
N ALA A 120 10.11 -19.42 2.47
CA ALA A 120 11.53 -19.33 2.81
C ALA A 120 11.82 -19.49 4.32
N GLY A 121 10.78 -19.44 5.17
CA GLY A 121 10.92 -19.53 6.62
C GLY A 121 11.47 -18.25 7.27
N GLU A 122 11.33 -17.12 6.60
CA GLU A 122 11.68 -15.81 7.14
C GLU A 122 10.72 -15.41 8.26
N GLN A 123 11.25 -14.69 9.26
CA GLN A 123 10.46 -14.23 10.39
C GLN A 123 10.04 -12.76 10.27
N VAL A 124 10.69 -12.02 9.37
CA VAL A 124 10.47 -10.59 9.17
C VAL A 124 10.37 -10.33 7.67
N VAL A 125 9.29 -9.69 7.24
CA VAL A 125 9.09 -9.23 5.86
C VAL A 125 9.24 -7.73 5.84
N GLU A 126 10.14 -7.27 4.97
CA GLU A 126 10.21 -5.85 4.63
C GLU A 126 9.20 -5.54 3.52
N LEU A 127 8.20 -4.73 3.87
CA LEU A 127 7.19 -4.21 2.98
C LEU A 127 7.71 -2.99 2.22
N ARG A 128 7.12 -2.70 1.07
CA ARG A 128 7.48 -1.54 0.26
C ARG A 128 6.37 -0.50 0.32
N PRO A 129 6.65 0.73 0.78
CA PRO A 129 5.74 1.86 0.60
C PRO A 129 5.44 2.07 -0.88
N ARG A 130 4.28 2.64 -1.17
CA ARG A 130 3.94 3.20 -2.48
C ARG A 130 3.67 4.69 -2.32
N GLU A 131 3.78 5.42 -3.42
CA GLU A 131 3.34 6.82 -3.46
C GLU A 131 1.84 6.90 -3.11
N ASP A 132 1.50 7.92 -2.34
CA ASP A 132 0.12 8.23 -1.99
C ASP A 132 -0.63 8.65 -3.27
N PRO A 133 -1.63 7.87 -3.72
CA PRO A 133 -2.38 8.20 -4.93
C PRO A 133 -3.22 9.48 -4.80
N ASP A 134 -3.50 9.93 -3.57
CA ASP A 134 -4.35 11.09 -3.30
C ASP A 134 -3.55 12.40 -3.30
N VAL A 135 -2.22 12.35 -3.19
CA VAL A 135 -1.35 13.53 -3.24
C VAL A 135 -1.10 13.92 -4.70
N ARG A 136 -1.64 15.07 -5.10
CA ARG A 136 -1.47 15.59 -6.45
C ARG A 136 -0.09 16.24 -6.59
N GLY A 137 0.67 15.87 -7.61
CA GLY A 137 2.01 16.41 -7.86
C GLY A 137 2.03 17.76 -8.61
N ILE A 138 3.23 18.32 -8.79
CA ILE A 138 3.45 19.56 -9.57
C ILE A 138 2.87 19.46 -10.99
N GLU A 139 2.96 18.32 -11.66
CA GLU A 139 2.42 18.14 -13.02
C GLU A 139 0.90 18.35 -13.07
N TRP A 140 0.17 17.91 -12.04
CA TRP A 140 -1.25 18.21 -11.90
C TRP A 140 -1.46 19.72 -11.73
N ALA A 141 -0.69 20.37 -10.86
CA ALA A 141 -0.80 21.82 -10.64
C ALA A 141 -0.46 22.65 -11.89
N GLU A 142 0.52 22.22 -12.69
CA GLU A 142 0.87 22.82 -13.99
C GLU A 142 -0.24 22.62 -15.02
N SER A 143 -0.87 21.43 -15.04
CA SER A 143 -1.99 21.12 -15.95
C SER A 143 -3.21 22.02 -15.75
N LEU A 144 -3.36 22.62 -14.55
CA LEU A 144 -4.44 23.55 -14.28
C LEU A 144 -4.29 24.86 -15.09
N GLY A 145 -3.13 25.15 -15.68
CA GLY A 145 -2.96 26.34 -16.53
C GLY A 145 -3.24 27.66 -15.79
N ILE A 146 -2.97 27.69 -14.48
CA ILE A 146 -3.17 28.86 -13.64
C ILE A 146 -2.11 29.91 -14.00
N VAL A 147 -2.53 30.98 -14.66
CA VAL A 147 -1.65 32.04 -15.17
C VAL A 147 -1.89 33.40 -14.51
N GLU A 148 -3.02 33.61 -13.84
CA GLU A 148 -3.41 34.90 -13.26
C GLU A 148 -4.24 34.78 -11.97
N VAL A 149 -4.15 35.80 -11.11
CA VAL A 149 -4.94 35.97 -9.90
C VAL A 149 -6.14 36.85 -10.20
N ILE A 150 -7.36 36.40 -9.92
CA ILE A 150 -8.60 37.15 -10.22
C ILE A 150 -9.23 37.82 -8.98
N GLY A 151 -8.56 37.85 -7.83
CA GLY A 151 -8.97 38.70 -6.71
C GLY A 151 -8.29 38.42 -5.37
N GLU A 152 -7.92 39.48 -4.67
CA GLU A 152 -7.72 39.50 -3.21
C GLU A 152 -9.02 39.99 -2.57
N PHE A 153 -9.68 39.14 -1.78
CA PHE A 153 -10.79 39.58 -0.94
C PHE A 153 -10.24 39.95 0.44
N GLU A 154 -10.28 41.24 0.77
CA GLU A 154 -10.03 41.74 2.13
C GLU A 154 -11.19 41.32 3.07
N GLY A 155 -11.12 40.09 3.58
CA GLY A 155 -12.08 39.57 4.54
C GLY A 155 -11.57 38.30 5.20
N SER A 156 -10.84 38.46 6.32
CA SER A 156 -10.34 37.44 7.26
C SER A 156 -10.25 35.97 6.78
N ALA A 157 -9.00 35.50 6.68
CA ALA A 157 -8.50 34.18 6.28
C ALA A 157 -8.08 34.09 4.80
N MET A 158 -6.83 34.48 4.53
CA MET A 158 -6.20 34.46 3.21
C MET A 158 -5.85 33.03 2.78
N THR A 159 -6.64 32.50 1.84
CA THR A 159 -6.18 31.52 0.85
C THR A 159 -6.44 32.15 -0.53
N PRO A 160 -5.43 32.34 -1.39
CA PRO A 160 -5.64 32.91 -2.72
C PRO A 160 -6.45 31.96 -3.62
N THR A 161 -7.45 32.49 -4.33
CA THR A 161 -8.23 31.75 -5.32
C THR A 161 -7.62 31.91 -6.70
N LEU A 162 -7.33 30.79 -7.36
CA LEU A 162 -6.70 30.73 -8.67
C LEU A 162 -7.65 30.14 -9.69
N VAL A 163 -7.55 30.59 -10.94
CA VAL A 163 -8.41 30.11 -12.03
C VAL A 163 -7.58 29.42 -13.10
N SER A 164 -8.11 28.27 -13.51
CA SER A 164 -7.57 27.47 -14.59
C SER A 164 -7.86 28.11 -15.95
N GLY A 165 -6.81 28.42 -16.70
CA GLY A 165 -6.93 28.87 -18.09
C GLY A 165 -7.32 27.70 -19.00
N GLY A 166 -8.62 27.43 -19.12
CA GLY A 166 -9.12 26.44 -20.08
C GLY A 166 -8.86 26.88 -21.52
N LEU A 167 -7.94 26.18 -22.20
CA LEU A 167 -7.84 26.19 -23.66
C LEU A 167 -9.12 25.57 -24.24
N HIS A 168 -10.07 26.41 -24.65
CA HIS A 168 -11.07 26.02 -25.65
C HIS A 168 -10.40 26.09 -27.03
N GLU A 169 -10.54 25.00 -27.79
CA GLU A 169 -10.23 24.92 -29.23
C GLU A 169 -11.00 25.96 -30.07
#